data_AF-A0A429K118-F1
#
_entry.id   AF-A0A429K118-F1
#
_cell.length_a   1.000
_cell.length_b   1.000
_cell.length_c   1.000
_cell.angle_alpha   90.00
_cell.angle_beta   90.00
_cell.angle_gamma   90.00
#
_symmetry.space_group_name_H-M   'P 1'
#
loop_
_entity.id
_entity.type
_entity.pdbx_description
1 polymer ?
#
loop_
_entity_poly.entity_id
_entity_poly.type
_entity_poly.pdbx_seq_one_letter_code
_entity_poly.pdbx_strand_id
1 'polypeptide(L)'
;MYQLTVETQAGLKTSLQIENEVAQILNMNGFPRSATPREKVLSEFVECSKKLPLGTAFTSIKEWLVWILNDSNSEFFTIQLEAIPAVQATEKTDLTSLFKDARITPEPGKEILINTVTGQLVSPALYDSFFKRYRIPAGEVRPYMIKSWAYLDDVNAVLNLSALEDKELLAQLEKQAKEEQKKSNEGSSLSEVLKEILNMGNAELFKSETKH
;
A
#
# COMPACT_ATOMS: atom_id res chain seq x y z
N MET A 1 -19.02 3.58 -4.79
CA MET A 1 -18.53 4.62 -5.72
C MET A 1 -19.42 4.60 -6.95
N TYR A 2 -19.62 5.75 -7.58
CA TYR A 2 -20.37 5.87 -8.82
C TYR A 2 -19.50 6.53 -9.89
N GLN A 3 -19.81 6.25 -11.15
CA GLN A 3 -19.20 6.89 -12.30
C GLN A 3 -20.23 7.81 -12.95
N LEU A 4 -19.92 9.11 -12.94
CA LEU A 4 -20.66 10.11 -13.69
C LEU A 4 -20.01 10.24 -15.07
N THR A 5 -20.72 9.85 -16.12
CA THR A 5 -20.25 9.87 -17.50
C THR A 5 -21.01 10.94 -18.28
N VAL A 6 -20.30 11.73 -19.07
CA VAL A 6 -20.87 12.68 -20.02
C VAL A 6 -20.41 12.30 -21.42
N GLU A 7 -21.40 12.11 -22.30
CA GLU A 7 -21.23 11.72 -23.69
C GLU A 7 -21.88 12.74 -24.63
N THR A 8 -21.33 12.89 -25.82
CA THR A 8 -21.89 13.72 -26.89
C THR A 8 -22.05 12.91 -28.17
N GLN A 9 -22.95 13.35 -29.04
CA GLN A 9 -23.11 12.74 -30.36
C GLN A 9 -21.85 12.89 -31.24
N ALA A 10 -21.02 13.89 -30.95
CA ALA A 10 -19.76 14.14 -31.64
C ALA A 10 -18.62 13.19 -31.20
N GLY A 11 -18.87 12.24 -30.29
CA GLY A 11 -17.91 11.23 -29.87
C GLY A 11 -17.09 11.57 -28.62
N LEU A 12 -17.28 12.75 -28.01
CA LEU A 12 -16.72 13.04 -26.69
C LEU A 12 -17.37 12.11 -25.66
N LYS A 13 -16.54 11.37 -24.91
CA LYS A 13 -16.95 10.56 -23.75
C LYS A 13 -15.95 10.78 -22.62
N THR A 14 -16.42 11.35 -21.52
CA THR A 14 -15.61 11.63 -20.33
C THR A 14 -16.31 11.12 -19.09
N SER A 15 -15.55 10.70 -18.08
CA SER A 15 -16.11 10.17 -16.84
C SER A 15 -15.39 10.72 -15.62
N LEU A 16 -16.15 10.93 -14.54
CA LEU A 16 -15.67 11.36 -13.23
C LEU A 16 -16.18 10.40 -12.15
N GLN A 17 -15.30 9.92 -11.29
CA GLN A 17 -15.69 9.13 -10.14
C GLN A 17 -16.24 10.03 -9.04
N ILE A 18 -17.39 9.66 -8.48
CA ILE A 18 -18.03 10.40 -7.40
C ILE A 18 -18.43 9.46 -6.26
N GLU A 19 -18.49 10.02 -5.06
CA GLU A 19 -18.89 9.31 -3.86
C GLU A 19 -20.37 8.90 -3.90
N ASN A 20 -20.70 7.85 -3.15
CA ASN A 20 -22.07 7.32 -3.09
C ASN A 20 -23.08 8.38 -2.63
N GLU A 21 -22.72 9.20 -1.65
CA GLU A 21 -23.59 10.25 -1.11
C GLU A 21 -23.93 11.29 -2.18
N VAL A 22 -22.92 11.77 -2.92
CA VAL A 22 -23.08 12.72 -4.02
C VAL A 22 -23.91 12.13 -5.16
N ALA A 23 -23.69 10.86 -5.50
CA ALA A 23 -24.46 10.16 -6.52
C ALA A 23 -25.94 9.99 -6.14
N GLN A 24 -26.22 9.62 -4.88
CA GLN A 24 -27.59 9.52 -4.37
C GLN A 24 -28.30 10.87 -4.44
N ILE A 25 -27.61 11.95 -4.07
CA ILE A 25 -28.14 13.32 -4.16
C ILE A 25 -28.50 13.68 -5.60
N LEU A 26 -27.61 13.45 -6.57
CA LEU A 26 -27.87 13.74 -7.98
C LEU A 26 -29.06 12.93 -8.49
N ASN A 27 -29.19 11.68 -8.06
CA ASN A 27 -30.33 10.83 -8.39
C ASN A 27 -31.65 11.32 -7.78
N MET A 28 -31.64 11.70 -6.50
CA MET A 28 -32.83 12.17 -5.80
C MET A 28 -33.34 13.51 -6.34
N ASN A 29 -32.42 14.39 -6.76
CA ASN A 29 -32.77 15.71 -7.30
C ASN A 29 -33.05 15.71 -8.80
N GLY A 30 -33.06 14.53 -9.44
CA GLY A 30 -33.45 14.41 -10.85
C GLY A 30 -32.43 15.01 -11.81
N PHE A 31 -31.12 14.96 -11.49
CA PHE A 31 -30.08 15.38 -12.41
C PHE A 31 -30.25 14.66 -13.76
N PRO A 32 -30.29 15.39 -14.90
CA PRO A 32 -30.75 14.86 -16.17
C PRO A 32 -29.85 13.71 -16.66
N ARG A 33 -30.47 12.72 -17.32
CA ARG A 33 -29.82 11.45 -17.67
C ARG A 33 -29.72 11.13 -19.17
N SER A 34 -30.28 11.97 -20.04
CA SER A 34 -30.24 11.73 -21.49
C SER A 34 -30.64 12.97 -22.27
N ALA A 35 -29.88 13.28 -23.33
CA ALA A 35 -30.19 14.36 -24.27
C ALA A 35 -30.44 15.73 -23.62
N THR A 36 -29.64 16.07 -22.61
CA THR A 36 -29.67 17.36 -21.94
C THR A 36 -29.16 18.45 -22.89
N PRO A 37 -29.94 19.50 -23.19
CA PRO A 37 -29.46 20.64 -23.95
C PRO A 37 -28.28 21.30 -23.25
N ARG A 38 -27.27 21.72 -24.00
CA ARG A 38 -26.05 22.39 -23.53
C ARG A 38 -26.33 23.45 -22.46
N GLU A 39 -27.29 24.33 -22.72
CA GLU A 39 -27.66 25.46 -21.85
C GLU A 39 -28.23 25.01 -20.50
N LYS A 40 -28.79 23.80 -20.44
CA LYS A 40 -29.44 23.24 -19.25
C LYS A 40 -28.48 22.46 -18.33
N VAL A 41 -27.35 21.98 -18.86
CA VAL A 41 -26.40 21.13 -18.12
C VAL A 41 -25.96 21.79 -16.80
N LEU A 42 -25.52 23.05 -16.85
CA LEU A 42 -25.06 23.76 -15.65
C LEU A 42 -26.21 24.26 -14.78
N SER A 43 -27.31 24.72 -15.37
CA SER A 43 -28.44 25.25 -14.59
C SER A 43 -29.09 24.16 -13.76
N GLU A 44 -29.31 22.98 -14.34
CA GLU A 44 -29.90 21.83 -13.64
C GLU A 44 -28.92 21.26 -12.59
N PHE A 45 -27.61 21.27 -12.86
CA PHE A 45 -26.60 20.91 -11.86
C PHE A 45 -26.64 21.87 -10.65
N VAL A 46 -26.66 23.17 -10.90
CA VAL A 46 -26.70 24.19 -9.84
C VAL A 46 -28.00 24.13 -9.04
N GLU A 47 -29.12 23.82 -9.69
CA GLU A 47 -30.40 23.61 -9.00
C GLU A 47 -30.35 22.37 -8.09
N CYS A 48 -29.73 21.28 -8.54
CA CYS A 48 -29.48 20.10 -7.71
C CYS A 48 -28.56 20.40 -6.53
N SER A 49 -27.54 21.24 -6.72
CA SER A 49 -26.54 21.54 -5.69
C SER A 49 -27.01 22.55 -4.63
N LYS A 50 -27.99 23.42 -4.95
CA LYS A 50 -28.50 24.46 -4.04
C LYS A 50 -29.17 23.93 -2.78
N LYS A 51 -29.58 22.66 -2.76
CA LYS A 51 -30.35 22.07 -1.64
C LYS A 51 -29.48 21.54 -0.49
N LEU A 52 -28.14 21.63 -0.56
CA LEU A 52 -27.26 20.83 0.30
C LEU A 52 -25.95 21.52 0.76
N PRO A 53 -25.35 21.10 1.90
CA PRO A 53 -24.13 21.68 2.47
C PRO A 53 -22.79 21.04 2.01
N LEU A 54 -22.76 20.15 1.01
CA LEU A 54 -21.52 19.51 0.53
C LEU A 54 -20.75 20.44 -0.44
N GLY A 55 -19.99 21.40 0.10
CA GLY A 55 -19.36 22.46 -0.73
C GLY A 55 -18.26 21.99 -1.71
N THR A 56 -17.42 21.02 -1.34
CA THR A 56 -16.20 20.71 -2.11
C THR A 56 -16.46 19.80 -3.31
N ALA A 57 -17.17 18.67 -3.11
CA ALA A 57 -17.44 17.71 -4.18
C ALA A 57 -18.29 18.30 -5.33
N PHE A 58 -19.28 19.14 -4.99
CA PHE A 58 -20.10 19.82 -6.00
C PHE A 58 -19.33 20.89 -6.76
N THR A 59 -18.32 21.49 -6.15
CA THR A 59 -17.41 22.42 -6.83
C THR A 59 -16.57 21.69 -7.87
N SER A 60 -15.96 20.56 -7.51
CA SER A 60 -15.19 19.73 -8.46
C SER A 60 -16.03 19.26 -9.66
N ILE A 61 -17.26 18.80 -9.42
CA ILE A 61 -18.15 18.36 -10.51
C ILE A 61 -18.56 19.55 -11.38
N LYS A 62 -18.83 20.73 -10.79
CA LYS A 62 -19.14 21.94 -11.55
C LYS A 62 -17.98 22.34 -12.48
N GLU A 63 -16.77 22.37 -11.95
CA GLU A 63 -15.57 22.71 -12.72
C GLU A 63 -15.35 21.73 -13.87
N TRP A 64 -15.54 20.43 -13.60
CA TRP A 64 -15.48 19.38 -14.62
C TRP A 64 -16.54 19.56 -15.73
N LEU A 65 -17.79 19.87 -15.37
CA LEU A 65 -18.84 20.15 -16.36
C LEU A 65 -18.55 21.41 -17.18
N VAL A 66 -18.02 22.47 -16.55
CA VAL A 66 -17.60 23.69 -17.27
C VAL A 66 -16.50 23.36 -18.28
N TRP A 67 -15.52 22.55 -17.89
CA TRP A 67 -14.47 22.12 -18.79
C TRP A 67 -15.03 21.34 -20.00
N ILE A 68 -15.92 20.37 -19.77
CA ILE A 68 -16.57 19.61 -20.87
C ILE A 68 -17.33 20.54 -21.83
N LEU A 69 -18.06 21.51 -21.29
CA LEU A 69 -18.80 22.45 -22.10
C LEU A 69 -17.86 23.33 -22.93
N ASN A 70 -16.71 23.73 -22.39
CA ASN A 70 -15.73 24.51 -23.15
C ASN A 70 -15.02 23.66 -24.22
N ASP A 71 -14.82 22.37 -23.97
CA ASP A 71 -14.12 21.45 -24.89
C ASP A 71 -15.02 20.94 -26.02
N SER A 72 -16.33 20.84 -25.79
CA SER A 72 -17.29 20.32 -26.77
C SER A 72 -18.22 21.39 -27.35
N ASN A 73 -18.40 21.36 -28.67
CA ASN A 73 -19.42 22.16 -29.39
C ASN A 73 -20.78 21.45 -29.54
N SER A 74 -21.01 20.34 -28.83
CA SER A 74 -22.27 19.60 -28.93
C SER A 74 -23.45 20.40 -28.38
N GLU A 75 -24.59 20.33 -29.07
CA GLU A 75 -25.86 20.92 -28.61
C GLU A 75 -26.51 20.09 -27.50
N PHE A 76 -26.29 18.77 -27.52
CA PHE A 76 -26.89 17.82 -26.58
C PHE A 76 -25.82 16.97 -25.89
N PHE A 77 -26.06 16.69 -24.62
CA PHE A 77 -25.21 15.87 -23.77
C PHE A 77 -26.02 14.72 -23.17
N THR A 78 -25.49 13.52 -23.24
CA THR A 78 -26.01 12.36 -22.53
C THR A 78 -25.21 12.21 -21.24
N ILE A 79 -25.89 12.26 -20.11
CA ILE A 79 -25.27 12.17 -18.80
C ILE A 79 -25.70 10.85 -18.17
N GLN A 80 -24.77 10.01 -17.78
CA GLN A 80 -25.09 8.72 -17.16
C GLN A 80 -24.48 8.68 -15.78
N LEU A 81 -25.24 8.12 -14.84
CA LEU A 81 -24.76 7.88 -13.49
C LEU A 81 -24.90 6.39 -13.19
N GLU A 82 -23.77 5.71 -13.22
CA GLU A 82 -23.73 4.25 -13.06
C GLU A 82 -23.06 3.90 -11.73
N ALA A 83 -23.67 2.98 -10.98
CA ALA A 83 -23.01 2.39 -9.83
C ALA A 83 -21.82 1.59 -10.35
N ILE A 84 -20.62 1.94 -9.89
CA ILE A 84 -19.45 1.12 -10.19
C ILE A 84 -19.66 -0.18 -9.43
N PRO A 85 -19.81 -1.34 -10.11
CA PRO A 85 -19.97 -2.62 -9.43
C PRO A 85 -18.82 -2.79 -8.45
N ALA A 86 -19.04 -3.44 -7.30
CA ALA A 86 -18.02 -3.63 -6.27
C ALA A 86 -16.76 -4.40 -6.76
N VAL A 87 -16.79 -4.89 -8.01
CA VAL A 87 -15.67 -5.52 -8.73
C VAL A 87 -14.70 -4.49 -9.33
N GLN A 88 -15.12 -3.24 -9.57
CA GLN A 88 -14.30 -2.19 -10.23
C GLN A 88 -14.00 -0.98 -9.32
N ALA A 89 -14.62 -0.88 -8.15
CA ALA A 89 -14.30 0.15 -7.14
C ALA A 89 -13.04 -0.17 -6.31
N THR A 90 -12.33 -1.23 -6.71
CA THR A 90 -11.04 -1.63 -6.17
C THR A 90 -10.13 -2.03 -7.31
N GLU A 91 -9.42 -1.07 -7.90
CA GLU A 91 -7.97 -1.23 -7.97
C GLU A 91 -7.39 -1.02 -6.55
N LYS A 92 -7.95 -1.70 -5.54
CA LYS A 92 -7.07 -2.22 -4.49
C LYS A 92 -6.40 -3.35 -5.23
N THR A 93 -5.13 -3.20 -5.56
CA THR A 93 -4.36 -4.34 -6.02
C THR A 93 -4.63 -5.45 -5.01
N ASP A 94 -5.28 -6.52 -5.45
CA ASP A 94 -5.67 -7.60 -4.56
C ASP A 94 -4.41 -8.34 -4.17
N LEU A 95 -3.69 -7.78 -3.20
CA LEU A 95 -2.46 -8.32 -2.66
C LEU A 95 -2.70 -9.73 -2.13
N THR A 96 -3.94 -10.06 -1.74
CA THR A 96 -4.27 -11.40 -1.22
C THR A 96 -4.09 -12.49 -2.27
N SER A 97 -4.23 -12.15 -3.56
CA SER A 97 -3.95 -13.07 -4.67
C SER A 97 -2.45 -13.36 -4.85
N LEU A 98 -1.56 -12.47 -4.39
CA LEU A 98 -0.10 -12.67 -4.44
C LEU A 98 0.37 -13.63 -3.34
N PHE A 99 -0.34 -13.65 -2.21
CA PHE A 99 0.04 -14.43 -1.05
C PHE A 99 -0.34 -15.91 -1.24
N LYS A 100 0.69 -16.73 -1.39
CA LYS A 100 0.63 -18.19 -1.44
C LYS A 100 0.52 -18.76 -0.03
N ASP A 101 -0.17 -19.89 0.06
CA ASP A 101 -0.35 -20.65 1.29
C ASP A 101 1.01 -21.11 1.86
N ALA A 102 1.16 -21.08 3.19
CA ALA A 102 2.37 -21.50 3.89
C ALA A 102 2.79 -22.96 3.61
N ARG A 103 1.87 -23.82 3.16
CA ARG A 103 2.14 -25.21 2.75
C ARG A 103 2.91 -25.31 1.43
N ILE A 104 2.85 -24.27 0.61
CA ILE A 104 3.60 -24.19 -0.65
C ILE A 104 4.99 -23.66 -0.32
N THR A 105 6.04 -24.37 -0.72
CA THR A 105 7.42 -23.90 -0.52
C THR A 105 7.86 -22.96 -1.64
N PRO A 106 8.52 -21.83 -1.34
CA PRO A 106 9.11 -20.98 -2.36
C PRO A 106 10.25 -21.67 -3.08
N GLU A 107 10.60 -21.13 -4.25
CA GLU A 107 11.86 -21.47 -4.90
C GLU A 107 13.06 -21.05 -4.04
N PRO A 108 14.06 -21.92 -3.86
CA PRO A 108 15.26 -21.58 -3.09
C PRO A 108 15.98 -20.37 -3.69
N GLY A 109 16.47 -19.48 -2.83
CA GLY A 109 17.25 -18.30 -3.24
C GLY A 109 16.44 -17.13 -3.79
N LYS A 110 15.10 -17.23 -3.91
CA LYS A 110 14.24 -16.09 -4.19
C LYS A 110 13.82 -15.38 -2.91
N GLU A 111 13.85 -14.05 -2.95
CA GLU A 111 13.37 -13.22 -1.84
C GLU A 111 11.85 -13.24 -1.77
N ILE A 112 11.35 -13.41 -0.55
CA ILE A 112 9.92 -13.45 -0.26
C ILE A 112 9.57 -12.46 0.84
N LEU A 113 8.31 -12.04 0.81
CA LEU A 113 7.61 -11.35 1.87
C LEU A 113 6.78 -12.37 2.65
N ILE A 114 7.01 -12.50 3.95
CA ILE A 114 6.25 -13.39 4.83
C ILE A 114 5.15 -12.61 5.54
N ASN A 115 3.93 -13.11 5.49
CA ASN A 115 2.83 -12.67 6.34
C ASN A 115 2.69 -13.63 7.52
N THR A 116 2.85 -13.12 8.74
CA THR A 116 2.77 -13.94 9.94
C THR A 116 1.32 -14.22 10.35
N VAL A 117 1.11 -15.20 11.21
CA VAL A 117 -0.19 -15.48 11.84
C VAL A 117 -0.72 -14.30 12.66
N THR A 118 0.17 -13.40 13.11
CA THR A 118 -0.19 -12.14 13.81
C THR A 118 -0.48 -10.98 12.85
N GLY A 119 -0.37 -11.19 11.54
CA GLY A 119 -0.60 -10.16 10.52
C GLY A 119 0.57 -9.22 10.29
N GLN A 120 1.77 -9.55 10.81
CA GLN A 120 2.99 -8.78 10.55
C GLN A 120 3.60 -9.20 9.23
N LEU A 121 4.22 -8.25 8.54
CA LEU A 121 4.96 -8.49 7.31
C LEU A 121 6.47 -8.51 7.59
N VAL A 122 7.17 -9.52 7.10
CA VAL A 122 8.61 -9.72 7.30
C VAL A 122 9.30 -9.85 5.94
N SER A 123 10.30 -8.99 5.70
CA SER A 123 11.09 -8.92 4.47
C SER A 123 12.49 -8.34 4.77
N PRO A 124 13.51 -8.67 3.97
CA PRO A 124 13.55 -9.78 3.01
C PRO A 124 13.68 -11.12 3.73
N ALA A 125 12.99 -12.14 3.23
CA ALA A 125 13.14 -13.51 3.70
C ALA A 125 13.60 -14.43 2.57
N LEU A 126 14.39 -15.44 2.90
CA LEU A 126 14.90 -16.45 1.98
C LEU A 126 14.52 -17.84 2.47
N TYR A 127 14.07 -18.70 1.56
CA TYR A 127 13.86 -20.11 1.85
C TYR A 127 15.14 -20.92 1.61
N ASP A 128 15.63 -21.56 2.67
CA ASP A 128 16.74 -22.51 2.63
C ASP A 128 16.16 -23.93 2.52
N SER A 129 16.29 -24.55 1.35
CA SER A 129 15.77 -25.89 1.06
C SER A 129 16.52 -27.00 1.80
N PHE A 130 17.79 -26.79 2.15
CA PHE A 130 18.60 -27.79 2.84
C PHE A 130 18.15 -27.93 4.29
N PHE A 131 17.96 -26.81 4.98
CA PHE A 131 17.49 -26.81 6.37
C PHE A 131 15.96 -26.75 6.51
N LYS A 132 15.23 -26.53 5.42
CA LYS A 132 13.77 -26.29 5.37
C LYS A 132 13.34 -25.14 6.27
N ARG A 133 14.09 -24.03 6.23
CA ARG A 133 13.88 -22.87 7.11
C ARG A 133 13.79 -21.57 6.31
N TYR A 134 13.13 -20.59 6.91
CA TYR A 134 13.04 -19.24 6.39
C TYR A 134 14.03 -18.36 7.14
N ARG A 135 15.04 -17.85 6.44
CA ARG A 135 16.04 -16.95 6.99
C ARG A 135 15.68 -15.51 6.69
N ILE A 136 15.86 -14.66 7.68
CA ILE A 136 15.73 -13.20 7.58
C ILE A 136 17.03 -12.59 8.11
N PRO A 137 17.38 -11.34 7.77
CA PRO A 137 18.56 -10.69 8.32
C PRO A 137 18.62 -10.71 9.86
N ALA A 138 17.46 -10.65 10.51
CA ALA A 138 17.32 -10.68 11.97
C ALA A 138 17.32 -12.10 12.60
N GLY A 139 17.48 -13.17 11.82
CA GLY A 139 17.46 -14.55 12.31
C GLY A 139 16.61 -15.51 11.48
N GLU A 140 15.78 -16.33 12.14
CA GLU A 140 14.96 -17.34 11.48
C GLU A 140 13.47 -17.16 11.82
N VAL A 141 12.61 -17.35 10.82
CA VAL A 141 11.14 -17.39 11.01
C VAL A 141 10.71 -18.83 11.17
N ARG A 142 10.01 -19.12 12.28
CA ARG A 142 9.52 -20.48 12.56
C ARG A 142 8.32 -20.81 11.67
N PRO A 143 8.23 -22.01 11.08
CA PRO A 143 7.16 -22.35 10.13
C PRO A 143 5.73 -22.12 10.64
N TYR A 144 5.45 -22.40 11.92
CA TYR A 144 4.11 -22.20 12.50
C TYR A 144 3.71 -20.72 12.61
N MET A 145 4.67 -19.79 12.49
CA MET A 145 4.39 -18.36 12.52
C MET A 145 3.98 -17.84 11.14
N ILE A 146 4.10 -18.64 10.08
CA ILE A 146 3.85 -18.22 8.70
C ILE A 146 2.40 -18.53 8.35
N LYS A 147 1.63 -17.50 8.03
CA LYS A 147 0.27 -17.61 7.51
C LYS A 147 0.29 -17.77 5.99
N SER A 148 1.05 -16.92 5.32
CA SER A 148 1.22 -16.92 3.87
C SER A 148 2.51 -16.21 3.48
N TRP A 149 2.91 -16.33 2.21
CA TRP A 149 4.09 -15.63 1.68
C TRP A 149 3.87 -15.22 0.23
N ALA A 150 4.57 -14.19 -0.24
CA ALA A 150 4.56 -13.75 -1.63
C ALA A 150 5.99 -13.52 -2.12
N TYR A 151 6.26 -13.61 -3.42
CA TYR A 151 7.56 -13.20 -3.95
C TYR A 151 7.71 -11.69 -3.82
N LEU A 152 8.88 -11.24 -3.37
CA LEU A 152 9.11 -9.82 -3.12
C LEU A 152 9.01 -8.99 -4.41
N ASP A 153 9.51 -9.53 -5.52
CA ASP A 153 9.43 -8.90 -6.85
C ASP A 153 7.98 -8.70 -7.30
N ASP A 154 7.11 -9.70 -7.12
CA ASP A 154 5.69 -9.61 -7.48
C ASP A 154 4.98 -8.51 -6.67
N VAL A 155 5.31 -8.40 -5.38
CA VAL A 155 4.78 -7.36 -4.50
C VAL A 155 5.29 -5.98 -4.91
N ASN A 156 6.59 -5.84 -5.18
CA ASN A 156 7.19 -4.59 -5.60
C ASN A 156 6.60 -4.10 -6.93
N ALA A 157 6.42 -5.01 -7.90
CA ALA A 157 5.79 -4.69 -9.19
C ALA A 157 4.36 -4.20 -9.01
N VAL A 158 3.57 -4.88 -8.18
CA VAL A 158 2.19 -4.51 -7.86
C VAL A 158 2.09 -3.16 -7.15
N LEU A 159 3.03 -2.86 -6.25
CA LEU A 159 3.09 -1.60 -5.52
C LEU A 159 3.80 -0.49 -6.31
N ASN A 160 4.26 -0.78 -7.53
CA ASN A 160 5.05 0.12 -8.36
C ASN A 160 6.29 0.68 -7.63
N LEU A 161 6.92 -0.16 -6.80
CA LEU A 161 8.15 0.16 -6.06
C LEU A 161 9.36 -0.18 -6.94
N SER A 162 10.00 0.85 -7.50
CA SER A 162 11.25 0.72 -8.22
C SER A 162 12.46 0.82 -7.28
N ALA A 163 13.54 0.14 -7.65
CA ALA A 163 14.82 0.33 -6.96
C ALA A 163 15.27 1.79 -7.08
N LEU A 164 16.06 2.24 -6.10
CA LEU A 164 16.65 3.58 -6.11
C LEU A 164 17.62 3.71 -7.30
N GLU A 165 17.34 4.64 -8.22
CA GLU A 165 18.18 4.87 -9.41
C GLU A 165 19.41 5.75 -9.10
N ASP A 166 19.36 6.53 -8.02
CA ASP A 166 20.45 7.38 -7.56
C ASP A 166 21.58 6.53 -6.94
N LYS A 167 22.66 6.36 -7.73
CA LYS A 167 23.83 5.57 -7.35
C LYS A 167 24.64 6.20 -6.21
N GLU A 168 24.64 7.53 -6.07
CA GLU A 168 25.38 8.19 -4.99
C GLU A 168 24.67 7.98 -3.66
N LEU A 169 23.35 8.16 -3.63
CA LEU A 169 22.54 7.88 -2.46
C LEU A 169 22.58 6.39 -2.07
N LEU A 170 22.53 5.49 -3.06
CA LEU A 170 22.69 4.05 -2.83
C LEU A 170 24.03 3.72 -2.15
N ALA A 171 25.14 4.26 -2.66
CA ALA A 171 26.46 4.03 -2.09
C ALA A 171 26.60 4.58 -0.65
N GLN A 172 25.96 5.72 -0.35
CA GLN A 172 25.93 6.28 0.99
C GLN A 172 25.15 5.38 1.95
N LEU A 173 23.97 4.90 1.55
CA LEU A 173 23.13 4.00 2.35
C LEU A 173 23.83 2.66 2.60
N GLU A 174 24.48 2.08 1.59
CA GLU A 174 25.28 0.86 1.75
C GLU A 174 26.45 1.05 2.72
N LYS A 175 27.13 2.20 2.65
CA LYS A 175 28.22 2.52 3.57
C LYS A 175 27.70 2.64 5.00
N GLN A 176 26.58 3.32 5.20
CA GLN A 176 25.95 3.46 6.51
C GLN A 176 25.54 2.10 7.10
N ALA A 177 24.90 1.25 6.30
CA ALA A 177 24.52 -0.10 6.73
C ALA A 177 25.72 -0.94 7.18
N LYS A 178 26.84 -0.88 6.45
CA LYS A 178 28.10 -1.56 6.83
C LYS A 178 28.68 -1.03 8.13
N GLU A 179 28.64 0.29 8.35
CA GLU A 179 29.13 0.91 9.58
C GLU A 179 28.27 0.53 10.80
N GLU A 180 26.95 0.49 10.66
CA GLU A 180 26.02 0.07 11.72
C GLU A 180 26.19 -1.41 12.06
N GLN A 181 26.36 -2.29 11.07
CA GLN A 181 26.62 -3.71 11.28
C GLN A 181 27.97 -3.96 11.96
N LYS A 182 28.97 -3.12 11.66
CA LYS A 182 30.27 -3.18 12.34
C LYS A 182 30.15 -2.78 13.81
N LYS A 183 29.41 -1.70 14.09
CA LYS A 183 29.12 -1.27 15.47
C LYS A 183 28.30 -2.27 16.26
N SER A 184 27.35 -2.98 15.64
CA SER A 184 26.58 -4.04 16.33
C SER A 184 27.44 -5.25 16.68
N ASN A 185 28.48 -5.55 15.88
CA ASN A 185 29.44 -6.61 16.18
C ASN A 185 30.51 -6.17 17.19
N GLU A 186 30.83 -4.88 17.26
CA GLU A 186 31.71 -4.29 18.29
C GLU A 186 30.96 -4.02 19.62
N GLY A 187 29.63 -3.96 19.59
CA GLY A 187 28.74 -3.75 20.75
C GLY A 187 28.52 -5.02 21.56
N SER A 188 29.38 -5.24 22.56
CA SER A 188 29.29 -6.25 23.62
C SER A 188 29.10 -7.69 23.12
N SER A 189 30.21 -8.34 22.78
CA SER A 189 30.26 -9.78 22.96
C SER A 189 29.95 -10.05 24.44
N LEU A 190 28.86 -10.77 24.73
CA LEU A 190 28.56 -11.26 26.09
C LEU A 190 29.78 -11.95 26.72
N SER A 191 30.70 -12.48 25.91
CA SER A 191 31.97 -13.04 26.36
C SER A 191 32.96 -12.01 26.92
N GLU A 192 32.96 -10.77 26.45
CA GLU A 192 33.80 -9.68 27.00
C GLU A 192 33.22 -9.14 28.31
N VAL A 193 31.90 -8.96 28.37
CA VAL A 193 31.20 -8.59 29.61
C VAL A 193 31.34 -9.69 30.67
N LEU A 194 31.23 -10.96 30.28
CA LEU A 194 31.46 -12.10 31.20
C LEU A 194 32.92 -12.20 31.62
N LYS A 195 33.89 -11.89 30.76
CA LYS A 195 35.32 -11.83 31.14
C LYS A 195 35.59 -10.70 32.13
N GLU A 196 34.99 -9.52 31.96
CA GLU A 196 35.09 -8.44 32.96
C GLU A 196 34.48 -8.84 34.31
N ILE A 197 33.30 -9.45 34.30
CA ILE A 197 32.64 -9.92 35.54
C ILE A 197 33.47 -11.03 36.22
N LEU A 198 34.03 -11.97 35.46
CA LEU A 198 34.88 -13.04 35.99
C LEU A 198 36.24 -12.52 36.47
N ASN A 199 36.81 -11.50 35.83
CA ASN A 199 38.04 -10.86 36.27
C ASN A 199 37.83 -9.97 37.51
N MET A 200 36.65 -9.37 37.68
CA MET A 200 36.27 -8.68 38.92
C MET A 200 35.96 -9.65 40.07
N GLY A 201 35.43 -10.85 39.76
CA GLY A 201 35.04 -11.86 40.76
C GLY A 201 36.21 -12.62 41.43
N ASN A 202 37.40 -12.61 40.85
CA ASN A 202 38.54 -13.38 41.36
C ASN A 202 39.34 -12.69 42.48
N ALA A 203 39.05 -11.43 42.83
CA ALA A 203 39.80 -10.72 43.87
C ALA A 203 39.27 -10.96 45.30
N GLU A 204 38.01 -11.37 45.51
CA GLU A 204 37.43 -11.39 46.87
C GLU A 204 36.60 -12.64 47.24
N LEU A 205 36.32 -13.58 46.31
CA LEU A 205 35.37 -14.69 46.58
C LEU A 205 35.98 -16.02 47.06
N PHE A 206 37.31 -16.15 47.17
CA PHE A 206 37.99 -17.38 47.63
C PHE A 206 38.83 -17.20 48.90
N LYS A 207 38.35 -16.37 49.84
CA LYS A 207 38.81 -16.44 51.24
C LYS A 207 37.75 -17.06 52.14
N SER A 208 37.34 -18.29 51.84
CA SER A 208 36.73 -19.14 52.87
C SER A 208 37.88 -19.72 53.71
N GLU A 209 38.17 -19.08 54.85
CA GLU A 209 38.99 -19.68 55.90
C GLU A 209 38.28 -20.94 56.40
N THR A 210 38.80 -22.10 56.01
CA THR A 210 38.64 -23.34 56.77
C THR A 210 39.49 -23.23 58.03
N LYS A 211 38.86 -23.23 59.21
CA LYS A 211 39.51 -23.64 60.46
C LYS A 211 38.67 -24.68 61.18
N HIS A 212 39.35 -25.81 61.43
CA HIS A 212 39.01 -26.88 62.36
C HIS A 212 38.85 -26.39 63.79
#